data_AF-A0A520BIT8-F1
#
_entry.id   AF-A0A520BIT8-F1
#
_cell.length_a   1.000
_cell.length_b   1.000
_cell.length_c   1.000
_cell.angle_alpha   90.00
_cell.angle_beta   90.00
_cell.angle_gamma   90.00
#
_symmetry.space_group_name_H-M   'P 1'
#
loop_
_entity.id
_entity.type
_entity.pdbx_description
1 polymer ?
#
loop_
_entity_poly.entity_id
_entity_poly.type
_entity_poly.pdbx_seq_one_letter_code
_entity_poly.pdbx_strand_id
1 'polypeptide(L)'
;MAKKGILLVNLGTPDSPETKDVRKYLDQFLMDERVIDIPKFNRTLLVKGIIVPFRSPKTSKLYKEIWNENGSPLLYYSEIQVKLLQEKLGDEYQVELAMRYQNPSIENALAKLKAGLVESIKVIPLFPQYASA
;
A
#
# COMPACT_ATOMS: atom_id res chain seq x y z
N MET A 1 1.98 -2.64 31.02
CA MET A 1 1.75 -1.37 30.31
C MET A 1 0.82 -1.62 29.15
N ALA A 2 0.02 -0.64 28.73
CA ALA A 2 -0.86 -0.81 27.59
C ALA A 2 -0.04 -0.77 26.28
N LYS A 3 -0.39 -1.64 25.33
CA LYS A 3 0.37 -1.85 24.09
C LYS A 3 0.18 -0.67 23.14
N LYS A 4 1.25 -0.17 22.50
CA LYS A 4 1.19 0.94 21.54
C LYS A 4 1.26 0.45 20.10
N GLY A 5 0.41 0.96 19.23
CA GLY A 5 0.40 0.63 17.81
C GLY A 5 1.33 1.54 17.00
N ILE A 6 2.14 0.96 16.13
CA ILE A 6 2.85 1.67 15.06
C ILE A 6 2.28 1.19 13.73
N LEU A 7 1.80 2.13 12.91
CA LEU A 7 1.30 1.85 11.57
C LEU A 7 2.26 2.45 10.54
N LEU A 8 3.05 1.60 9.88
CA LEU A 8 3.88 2.00 8.75
C LEU A 8 3.01 2.09 7.50
N VAL A 9 3.03 3.22 6.79
CA VAL A 9 2.19 3.44 5.62
C VAL A 9 3.03 3.70 4.38
N ASN A 10 2.79 2.93 3.31
CA ASN A 10 3.42 3.13 2.01
C ASN A 10 2.37 3.18 0.89
N LEU A 11 2.79 3.45 -0.35
CA LEU A 11 1.92 3.56 -1.52
C LEU A 11 1.17 2.25 -1.79
N GLY A 12 1.92 1.15 -1.79
CA GLY A 12 1.43 -0.16 -2.21
C GLY A 12 1.99 -0.60 -3.54
N THR A 13 1.67 -1.84 -3.87
CA THR A 13 2.13 -2.58 -5.05
C THR A 13 1.02 -3.57 -5.42
N PRO A 14 0.86 -3.96 -6.70
CA PRO A 14 -0.11 -4.99 -7.08
C PRO A 14 0.14 -6.31 -6.33
N ASP A 15 -0.92 -7.09 -6.12
CA ASP A 15 -0.85 -8.41 -5.45
C ASP A 15 0.02 -9.41 -6.25
N SER A 16 0.12 -9.23 -7.56
CA SER A 16 0.98 -10.02 -8.46
C SER A 16 1.40 -9.18 -9.66
N PRO A 17 2.40 -9.62 -10.46
CA PRO A 17 2.80 -8.91 -11.66
C PRO A 17 1.84 -9.18 -12.83
N GLU A 18 0.77 -9.96 -12.62
CA GLU A 18 -0.22 -10.26 -13.64
C GLU A 18 -1.07 -9.05 -13.98
N THR A 19 -1.46 -8.96 -15.26
CA THR A 19 -2.17 -7.78 -15.78
C THR A 19 -3.47 -7.48 -15.04
N LYS A 20 -4.14 -8.51 -14.50
CA LYS A 20 -5.38 -8.34 -13.71
C LYS A 20 -5.13 -7.59 -12.40
N ASP A 21 -4.07 -7.93 -11.67
CA ASP A 21 -3.78 -7.32 -10.37
C ASP A 21 -3.13 -5.95 -10.53
N VAL A 22 -2.30 -5.78 -11.56
CA VAL A 22 -1.79 -4.47 -11.99
C VAL A 22 -2.94 -3.55 -12.38
N ARG A 23 -3.95 -4.06 -13.09
CA ARG A 23 -5.17 -3.32 -13.44
C ARG A 23 -5.90 -2.85 -12.18
N LYS A 24 -6.14 -3.76 -11.23
CA LYS A 24 -6.78 -3.45 -9.95
C LYS A 24 -6.00 -2.38 -9.15
N TYR A 25 -4.67 -2.46 -9.14
CA TYR A 25 -3.80 -1.46 -8.52
C TYR A 25 -3.94 -0.09 -9.20
N LEU A 26 -3.80 -0.03 -10.53
CA LEU A 26 -3.92 1.22 -11.28
C LEU A 26 -5.32 1.83 -11.18
N ASP A 27 -6.36 1.00 -11.17
CA ASP A 27 -7.74 1.43 -10.94
C ASP A 27 -7.89 2.12 -9.59
N GLN A 28 -7.33 1.57 -8.50
CA GLN A 28 -7.38 2.21 -7.19
C GLN A 28 -6.56 3.49 -7.14
N PHE A 29 -5.34 3.46 -7.66
CA PHE A 29 -4.41 4.58 -7.62
C PHE A 29 -4.90 5.79 -8.40
N LEU A 30 -5.31 5.58 -9.65
CA LEU A 30 -5.70 6.67 -10.55
C LEU A 30 -7.12 7.17 -10.31
N MET A 31 -7.96 6.40 -9.62
CA MET A 31 -9.28 6.86 -9.19
C MET A 31 -9.25 7.71 -7.92
N ASP A 32 -8.12 7.80 -7.22
CA ASP A 32 -7.95 8.69 -6.06
C ASP A 32 -7.97 10.15 -6.52
N GLU A 33 -8.79 10.96 -5.85
CA GLU A 33 -8.94 12.39 -6.14
C GLU A 33 -7.71 13.21 -5.77
N ARG A 34 -6.88 12.70 -4.86
CA ARG A 34 -5.59 13.29 -4.52
C ARG A 34 -4.49 12.97 -5.52
N VAL A 35 -4.80 12.18 -6.56
CA VAL A 35 -3.85 11.83 -7.62
C VAL A 35 -4.28 12.45 -8.94
N ILE A 36 -5.58 12.41 -9.24
CA ILE A 36 -6.15 13.04 -10.43
C ILE A 36 -7.33 13.93 -10.02
N ASP A 37 -7.10 15.24 -10.05
CA ASP A 37 -8.09 16.27 -9.74
C ASP A 37 -9.03 16.55 -10.94
N ILE A 38 -9.79 15.52 -11.31
CA ILE A 38 -10.85 15.57 -12.32
C ILE A 38 -12.15 15.09 -11.67
N PRO A 39 -13.32 15.69 -11.97
CA PRO A 39 -14.60 15.23 -11.45
C PRO A 39 -14.82 13.72 -11.63
N LYS A 40 -15.38 13.06 -10.61
CA LYS A 40 -15.47 11.59 -10.50
C LYS A 40 -15.98 10.90 -11.76
N PHE A 41 -16.99 11.46 -12.43
CA PHE A 41 -17.54 10.88 -13.65
C PHE A 41 -16.52 10.90 -14.80
N ASN A 42 -15.94 12.06 -15.09
CA ASN A 42 -14.92 12.23 -16.13
C ASN A 42 -13.67 11.41 -15.82
N ARG A 43 -13.25 11.37 -14.55
CA ARG A 43 -12.13 10.53 -14.09
C ARG A 43 -12.42 9.05 -14.30
N THR A 44 -13.63 8.59 -13.99
CA THR A 44 -14.01 7.18 -14.20
C THR A 44 -13.94 6.79 -15.67
N LEU A 45 -14.48 7.62 -16.55
CA LEU A 45 -14.47 7.36 -18.00
C LEU A 45 -13.04 7.33 -18.55
N LEU A 46 -12.22 8.31 -18.17
CA LEU A 46 -10.83 8.39 -18.59
C LEU A 46 -10.00 7.21 -18.05
N VAL A 47 -10.06 6.97 -16.75
CA VAL A 47 -9.22 5.97 -16.08
C VAL A 47 -9.63 4.56 -16.49
N LYS A 48 -10.90 4.20 -16.29
CA LYS A 48 -11.37 2.82 -16.53
C LYS A 48 -11.60 2.52 -18.01
N GLY A 49 -11.92 3.53 -18.81
CA GLY A 49 -12.17 3.38 -20.24
C GLY A 49 -10.90 3.44 -21.11
N ILE A 50 -9.93 4.28 -20.74
CA ILE A 50 -8.76 4.57 -21.60
C ILE A 50 -7.44 4.26 -20.91
N ILE A 51 -7.18 4.77 -19.70
CA ILE A 51 -5.83 4.63 -19.14
C ILE A 51 -5.56 3.18 -18.74
N VAL A 52 -6.41 2.59 -17.93
CA VAL A 52 -6.19 1.28 -17.34
C VAL A 52 -6.16 0.15 -18.38
N PRO A 53 -7.10 0.05 -19.34
CA PRO A 53 -7.06 -1.02 -20.34
C PRO A 53 -5.78 -1.04 -21.17
N PHE A 54 -5.24 0.15 -21.51
CA PHE A 54 -4.08 0.28 -22.39
C PHE A 54 -2.75 0.30 -21.62
N ARG A 55 -2.74 0.79 -20.37
CA ARG A 55 -1.54 0.89 -19.53
C ARG A 55 -1.24 -0.38 -18.76
N SER A 56 -2.25 -1.11 -18.28
CA SER A 56 -2.05 -2.29 -17.41
C SER A 56 -1.16 -3.37 -18.04
N PRO A 57 -1.30 -3.75 -19.33
CA PRO A 57 -0.42 -4.76 -19.94
C PRO A 57 1.04 -4.28 -20.03
N LYS A 58 1.26 -2.99 -20.29
CA LYS A 58 2.61 -2.40 -20.37
C LYS A 58 3.26 -2.37 -18.99
N THR A 59 2.53 -1.90 -17.98
CA THR A 59 3.01 -1.86 -16.60
C THR A 59 3.24 -3.26 -16.02
N SER A 60 2.40 -4.23 -16.38
CA SER A 60 2.59 -5.64 -15.99
C SER A 60 3.91 -6.21 -16.47
N LYS A 61 4.34 -5.92 -17.70
CA LYS A 61 5.66 -6.33 -18.20
C LYS A 61 6.80 -5.78 -17.33
N LEU A 62 6.74 -4.50 -16.97
CA LEU A 62 7.74 -3.86 -16.10
C LEU A 62 7.73 -4.47 -14.69
N TYR A 63 6.56 -4.77 -14.13
CA TYR A 63 6.49 -5.48 -12.85
C TYR A 63 7.14 -6.86 -12.94
N LYS A 64 6.93 -7.61 -14.04
CA LYS A 64 7.55 -8.93 -14.25
C LYS A 64 9.08 -8.87 -14.27
N GLU A 65 9.67 -7.77 -14.75
CA GLU A 65 11.14 -7.61 -14.79
C GLU A 65 11.75 -7.46 -13.39
N ILE A 66 11.01 -6.92 -12.42
CA ILE A 66 11.47 -6.71 -11.04
C ILE A 66 10.88 -7.71 -10.04
N TRP A 67 10.02 -8.62 -10.49
CA TRP A 67 9.37 -9.62 -9.66
C TRP A 67 10.29 -10.81 -9.46
N ASN A 68 10.50 -11.22 -8.21
CA ASN A 68 11.32 -12.39 -7.88
C ASN A 68 10.56 -13.35 -6.96
N GLU A 69 11.25 -14.38 -6.44
CA GLU A 69 10.68 -15.37 -5.51
C GLU A 69 10.10 -14.75 -4.22
N ASN A 70 10.56 -13.56 -3.84
CA ASN A 70 10.06 -12.83 -2.68
C ASN A 70 8.88 -11.90 -3.02
N GLY A 71 8.43 -11.89 -4.28
CA GLY A 71 7.32 -11.06 -4.74
C GLY A 71 7.74 -9.65 -5.12
N SER A 72 6.94 -8.66 -4.72
CA SER A 72 7.27 -7.25 -4.95
C SER A 72 8.40 -6.82 -4.01
N PRO A 73 9.50 -6.24 -4.53
CA PRO A 73 10.59 -5.74 -3.69
C PRO A 73 10.12 -4.71 -2.64
N LEU A 74 9.14 -3.85 -3.01
CA LEU A 74 8.56 -2.86 -2.10
C LEU A 74 7.93 -3.52 -0.87
N LEU A 75 7.09 -4.53 -1.09
CA LEU A 75 6.40 -5.24 -0.01
C LEU A 75 7.41 -6.03 0.82
N TYR A 76 8.29 -6.79 0.17
CA TYR A 76 9.31 -7.60 0.84
C TYR A 76 10.17 -6.80 1.81
N TYR A 77 10.74 -5.68 1.35
CA TYR A 77 11.58 -4.85 2.23
C TYR A 77 10.76 -4.12 3.31
N SER A 78 9.49 -3.77 3.03
CA SER A 78 8.60 -3.18 4.04
C SER A 78 8.27 -4.18 5.16
N GLU A 79 8.09 -5.47 4.83
CA GLU A 79 7.87 -6.52 5.84
C GLU A 79 9.12 -6.77 6.69
N ILE A 80 10.31 -6.74 6.08
CA ILE A 80 11.58 -6.76 6.82
C ILE A 80 11.67 -5.58 7.79
N GLN A 81 11.32 -4.37 7.34
CA GLN A 81 11.31 -3.17 8.20
C GLN A 81 10.35 -3.33 9.39
N VAL A 82 9.16 -3.87 9.17
CA VAL A 82 8.21 -4.18 10.27
C VAL A 82 8.85 -5.12 11.28
N LYS A 83 9.43 -6.24 10.81
CA LYS A 83 10.04 -7.25 11.67
C LYS A 83 11.16 -6.65 12.52
N LEU A 84 12.10 -5.94 11.89
CA LEU A 84 13.24 -5.32 12.57
C LEU A 84 12.79 -4.23 13.56
N LEU A 85 11.76 -3.45 13.20
CA LEU A 85 11.22 -2.42 14.09
C LEU A 85 10.49 -3.05 15.28
N GLN A 86 9.70 -4.10 15.07
CA GLN A 86 9.01 -4.85 16.11
C GLN A 86 10.02 -5.47 17.10
N GLU A 87 11.09 -6.08 16.60
CA GLU A 87 12.17 -6.63 17.43
C GLU A 87 12.83 -5.55 18.29
N LYS A 88 13.11 -4.39 17.70
CA LYS A 88 13.75 -3.27 18.41
C LYS A 88 12.84 -2.62 19.47
N LEU A 89 11.53 -2.60 19.25
CA LEU A 89 10.56 -1.97 20.14
C LEU A 89 10.05 -2.94 21.23
N GLY A 90 10.14 -4.24 21.01
CA GLY A 90 9.65 -5.25 21.96
C GLY A 90 8.13 -5.31 22.09
N ASP A 91 7.66 -6.04 23.10
CA ASP A 91 6.24 -6.41 23.27
C ASP A 91 5.33 -5.25 23.70
N GLU A 92 5.92 -4.13 24.11
CA GLU A 92 5.19 -2.90 24.42
C GLU A 92 4.57 -2.28 23.16
N TYR A 93 5.02 -2.69 21.96
CA TYR A 93 4.54 -2.18 20.69
C TYR A 93 3.95 -3.28 19.81
N GLN A 94 3.02 -2.90 18.95
CA GLN A 94 2.57 -3.69 17.79
C GLN A 94 2.84 -2.89 16.52
N VAL A 95 3.71 -3.41 15.67
CA VAL A 95 4.04 -2.79 14.39
C VAL A 95 3.25 -3.48 13.28
N GLU A 96 2.48 -2.71 12.52
CA GLU A 96 1.75 -3.18 11.34
C GLU A 96 2.13 -2.37 10.11
N LEU A 97 2.08 -3.01 8.95
CA LEU A 97 2.25 -2.38 7.64
C LEU A 97 0.90 -2.20 6.96
N ALA A 98 0.73 -1.06 6.33
CA ALA A 98 -0.39 -0.75 5.46
C ALA A 98 0.04 -0.10 4.15
N MET A 99 -0.66 -0.47 3.11
CA MET A 99 -0.57 0.11 1.78
C MET A 99 -1.79 0.98 1.53
N ARG A 100 -1.57 2.15 0.94
CA ARG A 100 -2.66 3.03 0.48
C ARG A 100 -3.49 2.34 -0.60
N TYR A 101 -2.84 1.62 -1.51
CA TYR A 101 -3.47 0.83 -2.56
C TYR A 101 -3.06 -0.64 -2.43
N GLN A 102 -3.98 -1.55 -2.66
CA GLN A 102 -3.80 -3.01 -2.51
C GLN A 102 -3.50 -3.46 -1.07
N ASN A 103 -2.83 -4.61 -0.92
CA ASN A 103 -2.66 -5.32 0.33
C ASN A 103 -1.22 -5.21 0.87
N PRO A 104 -1.03 -5.26 2.20
CA PRO A 104 -2.07 -5.18 3.24
C PRO A 104 -2.75 -3.80 3.27
N SER A 105 -4.08 -3.73 3.32
CA SER A 105 -4.79 -2.45 3.33
C SER A 105 -4.70 -1.73 4.69
N ILE A 106 -4.89 -0.40 4.69
CA ILE A 106 -5.00 0.39 5.93
C ILE A 106 -6.11 -0.16 6.84
N GLU A 107 -7.25 -0.55 6.28
CA GLU A 107 -8.38 -1.13 7.04
C GLU A 107 -7.96 -2.43 7.74
N ASN A 108 -7.30 -3.35 7.03
CA ASN A 108 -6.86 -4.62 7.59
C ASN A 108 -5.80 -4.42 8.67
N ALA A 109 -4.86 -3.49 8.47
CA ALA A 109 -3.83 -3.19 9.46
C ALA A 109 -4.43 -2.56 10.73
N LEU A 110 -5.39 -1.65 10.59
CA LEU A 110 -6.12 -1.09 11.73
C LEU A 110 -6.94 -2.15 12.47
N ALA A 111 -7.55 -3.09 11.75
CA ALA A 111 -8.27 -4.20 12.36
C ALA A 111 -7.34 -5.10 13.21
N LYS A 112 -6.11 -5.37 12.74
CA LYS A 112 -5.10 -6.09 13.52
C LYS A 112 -4.64 -5.33 14.76
N LEU A 113 -4.39 -4.02 14.64
CA LEU A 113 -4.05 -3.17 15.80
C LEU A 113 -5.18 -3.16 16.82
N LYS A 114 -6.43 -3.05 16.36
CA LYS A 114 -7.62 -3.12 17.22
C LYS A 114 -7.74 -4.48 17.92
N ALA A 115 -7.53 -5.58 17.21
CA ALA A 115 -7.53 -6.93 17.80
C ALA A 115 -6.41 -7.12 18.83
N GLY A 116 -5.28 -6.43 18.65
CA GLY A 116 -4.18 -6.37 19.61
C GLY A 116 -4.41 -5.46 20.82
N LEU A 117 -5.59 -4.84 20.94
CA LEU A 117 -5.98 -3.96 22.04
C LEU A 117 -4.98 -2.83 22.31
N VAL A 118 -4.43 -2.24 21.24
CA VAL A 118 -3.50 -1.12 21.39
C VAL A 118 -4.21 0.13 21.93
N GLU A 119 -3.57 0.87 22.83
CA GLU A 119 -4.13 2.09 23.44
C GLU A 119 -4.09 3.30 22.50
N SER A 120 -3.11 3.32 21.61
CA SER A 120 -2.81 4.45 20.73
C SER A 120 -2.17 3.94 19.45
N ILE A 121 -2.30 4.71 18.38
CA ILE A 121 -1.72 4.38 17.07
C ILE A 121 -0.90 5.57 16.60
N LYS A 122 0.39 5.34 16.30
CA LYS A 122 1.24 6.31 15.62
C LYS A 122 1.41 5.90 14.17
N VAL A 123 0.97 6.77 13.27
CA VAL A 123 1.10 6.57 11.82
C VAL A 123 2.44 7.13 11.36
N ILE A 124 3.23 6.31 10.68
CA ILE A 124 4.54 6.68 10.13
C ILE A 124 4.51 6.44 8.62
N PRO A 125 4.41 7.51 7.80
CA PRO A 125 4.60 7.39 6.37
C PRO A 125 6.04 6.96 6.07
N LEU A 126 6.21 5.99 5.17
CA LEU A 126 7.53 5.56 4.67
C LEU A 126 8.07 6.49 3.57
N PHE A 127 7.55 7.72 3.51
CA PHE A 127 8.01 8.81 2.66
C PHE A 127 8.70 9.86 3.55
N PRO A 128 10.04 9.97 3.54
CA PRO A 128 10.74 10.94 4.37
C PRO A 128 10.35 12.38 4.05
N GLN A 129 10.06 12.68 2.78
CA GLN A 129 9.59 13.98 2.33
C GLN A 129 8.07 13.95 2.19
N TYR A 130 7.42 14.95 2.80
CA TYR A 130 5.99 15.16 2.62
C TYR A 130 5.73 15.73 1.22
N ALA A 131 4.75 15.14 0.53
CA ALA A 131 4.19 15.69 -0.69
C ALA A 131 2.66 15.67 -0.58
N SER A 132 2.04 16.82 -0.83
CA SER A 132 0.62 16.88 -1.16
C SER A 132 0.55 16.79 -2.68
N ALA A 133 0.20 15.61 -3.19
CA ALA A 133 -0.34 15.49 -4.54
C ALA A 133 -1.77 16.03 -4.54
#